data_AF-A0A543Q192-F1
#
_entry.id   AF-A0A543Q192-F1
#
_cell.length_a   1.000
_cell.length_b   1.000
_cell.length_c   1.000
_cell.angle_alpha   90.00
_cell.angle_beta   90.00
_cell.angle_gamma   90.00
#
_symmetry.space_group_name_H-M   'P 1'
#
loop_
_entity.id
_entity.type
_entity.pdbx_description
1 polymer ?
#
loop_
_entity_poly.entity_id
_entity_poly.type
_entity_poly.pdbx_seq_one_letter_code
_entity_poly.pdbx_strand_id
1 'polypeptide(L)'
;MIHPAAPAQPQAAPLPLSETPRPELLKALHDCGPATSASCANIHLALANSYLSSGPLNKTALDNAARELSMAAQNQDLASQTLPLRRSVNALLENITLLKRDKVRIQQSKAQAIAAQNAADAAQARLQRLESLLHQHAEKTLEAHGAPLP
;
A
#
# COMPACT_ATOMS: atom_id res chain seq x y z
N MET A 1 31.03 -60.35 -7.75
CA MET A 1 30.79 -59.19 -8.62
C MET A 1 30.71 -57.96 -7.72
N ILE A 2 31.73 -57.11 -7.75
CA ILE A 2 31.85 -55.94 -6.87
C ILE A 2 31.26 -54.75 -7.64
N HIS A 3 30.14 -54.21 -7.19
CA HIS A 3 29.61 -52.95 -7.71
C HIS A 3 30.45 -51.79 -7.13
N PRO A 4 31.02 -50.89 -7.94
CA PRO A 4 31.64 -49.69 -7.41
C PRO A 4 30.56 -48.77 -6.85
N ALA A 5 30.71 -48.41 -5.57
CA ALA A 5 29.90 -47.40 -4.91
C ALA A 5 30.09 -46.05 -5.62
N ALA A 6 28.98 -45.41 -5.98
CA ALA A 6 28.97 -44.07 -6.54
C ALA A 6 29.59 -43.08 -5.52
N PRO A 7 30.39 -42.09 -5.98
CA PRO A 7 30.98 -41.11 -5.08
C PRO A 7 29.87 -40.25 -4.46
N ALA A 8 29.88 -40.16 -3.12
CA ALA A 8 29.04 -39.23 -2.37
C ALA A 8 29.35 -37.81 -2.85
N GLN A 9 28.35 -37.12 -3.38
CA GLN A 9 28.46 -35.69 -3.69
C GLN A 9 28.76 -34.91 -2.40
N PRO A 10 29.60 -33.87 -2.43
CA PRO A 10 29.85 -33.03 -1.27
C PRO A 10 28.52 -32.39 -0.83
N GLN A 11 28.00 -32.81 0.32
CA GLN A 11 26.91 -32.10 0.98
C GLN A 11 27.44 -30.72 1.36
N ALA A 12 27.01 -29.69 0.63
CA ALA A 12 27.32 -28.31 0.95
C ALA A 12 26.90 -28.05 2.40
N ALA A 13 27.84 -27.58 3.21
CA ALA A 13 27.58 -27.22 4.59
C ALA A 13 26.41 -26.22 4.67
N PRO A 14 25.49 -26.36 5.65
CA PRO A 14 24.41 -25.41 5.81
C PRO A 14 25.01 -24.02 6.04
N LEU A 15 24.80 -23.12 5.09
CA LEU A 15 25.18 -21.72 5.22
C LEU A 15 24.49 -21.15 6.47
N PRO A 16 25.17 -20.34 7.29
CA PRO A 16 24.49 -19.50 8.26
C PRO A 16 23.71 -18.43 7.48
N LEU A 17 22.47 -18.78 7.12
CA LEU A 17 21.58 -18.02 6.23
C LEU A 17 21.16 -16.64 6.80
N SER A 18 21.49 -16.35 8.06
CA SER A 18 21.19 -15.08 8.73
C SER A 18 22.00 -13.90 8.19
N GLU A 19 23.15 -14.15 7.57
CA GLU A 19 24.08 -13.10 7.10
C GLU A 19 24.32 -13.13 5.59
N THR A 20 23.71 -14.07 4.87
CA THR A 20 23.99 -14.25 3.44
C THR A 20 23.40 -13.09 2.62
N PRO A 21 24.21 -12.39 1.80
CA PRO A 21 23.72 -11.31 0.94
C PRO A 21 22.64 -11.80 -0.02
N ARG A 22 21.66 -10.92 -0.33
CA ARG A 22 20.55 -11.26 -1.24
C ARG A 22 20.98 -11.87 -2.58
N PRO A 23 22.02 -11.37 -3.28
CA PRO A 23 22.43 -11.97 -4.55
C PRO A 23 22.84 -13.45 -4.41
N GLU A 24 23.47 -13.81 -3.30
CA GLU A 24 23.87 -15.19 -3.01
C GLU A 24 22.67 -16.06 -2.65
N LEU A 25 21.71 -15.52 -1.89
CA LEU A 25 20.45 -16.20 -1.60
C LEU A 25 19.64 -16.47 -2.87
N LEU A 26 19.59 -15.51 -3.81
CA LEU A 26 18.92 -15.68 -5.10
C LEU A 26 19.61 -16.73 -5.98
N LYS A 27 20.95 -16.82 -5.90
CA LYS A 27 21.70 -17.88 -6.57
C LYS A 27 21.41 -19.25 -5.96
N ALA A 28 21.41 -19.35 -4.63
CA ALA A 28 21.07 -20.58 -3.92
C ALA A 28 19.62 -21.02 -4.18
N LEU A 29 18.71 -20.04 -4.39
CA LEU A 29 17.33 -20.30 -4.75
C LEU A 29 17.21 -20.95 -6.14
N HIS A 30 18.14 -20.71 -7.07
CA HIS A 30 18.09 -21.31 -8.40
C HIS A 30 18.09 -22.85 -8.36
N ASP A 31 18.79 -23.41 -7.37
CA ASP A 31 18.89 -24.85 -7.14
C ASP A 31 17.73 -25.38 -6.28
N CYS A 32 16.82 -24.50 -5.83
CA CYS A 32 15.65 -24.83 -5.03
C CYS A 32 14.36 -24.86 -5.86
N GLY A 33 13.72 -26.03 -5.86
CA GLY A 33 12.36 -26.22 -6.35
C GLY A 33 11.32 -25.90 -5.26
N PRO A 34 10.26 -26.73 -5.12
CA PRO A 34 9.35 -26.63 -3.97
C PRO A 34 10.11 -26.71 -2.64
N ALA A 35 9.77 -25.86 -1.68
CA ALA A 35 10.47 -25.72 -0.41
C ALA A 35 10.06 -26.78 0.63
N THR A 36 9.94 -28.04 0.20
CA THR A 36 9.60 -29.15 1.10
C THR A 36 10.80 -29.54 1.96
N SER A 37 12.02 -29.38 1.44
CA SER A 37 13.25 -29.59 2.20
C SER A 37 13.55 -28.41 3.15
N ALA A 38 14.10 -28.72 4.32
CA ALA A 38 14.46 -27.70 5.31
C ALA A 38 15.48 -26.69 4.75
N SER A 39 16.44 -27.13 3.92
CA SER A 39 17.43 -26.24 3.30
C SER A 39 16.79 -25.17 2.43
N CYS A 40 15.92 -25.56 1.48
CA CYS A 40 15.24 -24.61 0.62
C CYS A 40 14.25 -23.72 1.39
N ALA A 41 13.54 -24.28 2.37
CA ALA A 41 12.66 -23.50 3.23
C ALA A 41 13.42 -22.41 4.01
N ASN A 42 14.62 -22.70 4.51
CA ASN A 42 15.47 -21.71 5.17
C ASN A 42 16.00 -20.64 4.20
N ILE A 43 16.32 -20.99 2.94
CA ILE A 43 16.71 -20.01 1.91
C ILE A 43 15.56 -19.04 1.64
N HIS A 44 14.33 -19.55 1.49
CA HIS A 44 13.14 -18.71 1.34
C HIS A 44 12.90 -17.81 2.56
N LEU A 45 13.07 -18.33 3.78
CA LEU A 45 12.98 -17.52 4.99
C LEU A 45 14.03 -16.40 5.03
N ALA A 46 15.28 -16.70 4.65
CA ALA A 46 16.35 -15.71 4.59
C ALA A 46 16.07 -14.62 3.53
N LEU A 47 15.53 -15.00 2.37
CA LEU A 47 15.09 -14.04 1.35
C LEU A 47 13.96 -13.15 1.86
N ALA A 48 12.96 -13.72 2.53
CA ALA A 48 11.90 -12.95 3.15
C ALA A 48 12.45 -11.91 4.13
N ASN A 49 13.34 -12.33 5.02
CA ASN A 49 13.98 -11.43 5.98
C ASN A 49 14.81 -10.34 5.29
N SER A 50 15.50 -10.69 4.20
CA SER A 50 16.23 -9.70 3.39
C SER A 50 15.28 -8.65 2.82
N TYR A 51 14.11 -9.03 2.30
CA TYR A 51 13.13 -8.05 1.79
C TYR A 51 12.58 -7.16 2.91
N LEU A 52 12.45 -7.68 4.12
CA LEU A 52 11.97 -6.93 5.28
C LEU A 52 13.02 -5.97 5.86
N SER A 53 14.32 -6.22 5.62
CA SER A 53 15.42 -5.44 6.18
C SER A 53 16.11 -4.48 5.21
N SER A 54 15.92 -4.61 3.89
CA SER A 54 16.69 -3.86 2.88
C SER A 54 16.23 -2.42 2.62
N GLY A 55 15.69 -1.73 3.63
CA GLY A 55 15.27 -0.33 3.52
C GLY A 55 13.77 -0.11 3.78
N PRO A 56 13.17 0.98 3.24
CA PRO A 56 11.79 1.32 3.51
C PRO A 56 10.82 0.21 3.07
N LEU A 57 10.01 -0.26 4.02
CA LEU A 57 8.98 -1.26 3.76
C LEU A 57 7.90 -0.67 2.85
N ASN A 58 7.97 -1.02 1.57
CA ASN A 58 6.97 -0.67 0.57
C ASN A 58 6.17 -1.92 0.15
N LYS A 59 5.11 -1.71 -0.64
CA LYS A 59 4.23 -2.81 -1.08
C LYS A 59 5.01 -3.92 -1.77
N THR A 60 5.93 -3.58 -2.66
CA THR A 60 6.73 -4.56 -3.42
C THR A 60 7.61 -5.41 -2.50
N ALA A 61 8.29 -4.78 -1.53
CA ALA A 61 9.09 -5.50 -0.54
C ALA A 61 8.24 -6.45 0.29
N LEU A 62 7.06 -6.01 0.73
CA LEU A 62 6.13 -6.84 1.50
C LEU A 62 5.49 -7.96 0.67
N ASP A 63 5.14 -7.71 -0.60
CA ASP A 63 4.63 -8.74 -1.53
C ASP A 63 5.68 -9.84 -1.73
N ASN A 64 6.94 -9.45 -1.96
CA ASN A 64 8.05 -10.38 -2.10
C ASN A 64 8.28 -11.16 -0.79
N ALA A 65 8.32 -10.48 0.36
CA ALA A 65 8.44 -11.15 1.66
C ALA A 65 7.30 -12.14 1.89
N ALA A 66 6.06 -11.77 1.61
CA ALA A 66 4.88 -12.64 1.75
C ALA A 66 4.98 -13.89 0.87
N ARG A 67 5.44 -13.73 -0.38
CA ARG A 67 5.69 -14.83 -1.31
C ARG A 67 6.73 -15.79 -0.74
N GLU A 68 7.89 -15.29 -0.36
CA GLU A 68 8.98 -16.12 0.15
C GLU A 68 8.61 -16.80 1.48
N LEU A 69 7.90 -16.13 2.39
CA LEU A 69 7.39 -16.76 3.61
C LEU A 69 6.36 -17.86 3.33
N SER A 70 5.54 -17.70 2.29
CA SER A 70 4.56 -18.71 1.89
C SER A 70 5.24 -19.93 1.27
N MET A 71 6.35 -19.72 0.54
CA MET A 71 7.21 -20.81 0.08
C MET A 71 7.85 -21.53 1.27
N ALA A 72 8.51 -20.80 2.19
CA ALA A 72 9.12 -21.37 3.38
C ALA A 72 8.14 -22.20 4.24
N ALA A 73 6.88 -21.77 4.32
CA ALA A 73 5.82 -22.46 5.04
C ALA A 73 5.31 -23.76 4.38
N GLN A 74 5.84 -24.16 3.20
CA GLN A 74 5.60 -25.50 2.67
C GLN A 74 6.30 -26.59 3.50
N ASN A 75 7.35 -26.22 4.24
CA ASN A 75 7.93 -27.07 5.27
C ASN A 75 7.17 -26.89 6.60
N GLN A 76 6.71 -28.00 7.21
CA GLN A 76 5.83 -27.96 8.38
C GLN A 76 6.47 -27.30 9.62
N ASP A 77 7.77 -27.50 9.84
CA ASP A 77 8.48 -26.94 10.98
C ASP A 77 8.57 -25.41 10.84
N LEU A 78 8.93 -24.93 9.65
CA LEU A 78 8.96 -23.50 9.37
C LEU A 78 7.57 -22.88 9.28
N ALA A 79 6.54 -23.64 8.88
CA ALA A 79 5.18 -23.12 8.80
C ALA A 79 4.68 -22.60 10.16
N SER A 80 4.95 -23.36 11.23
CA SER A 80 4.58 -22.99 12.59
C SER A 80 5.43 -21.81 13.10
N GLN A 81 6.74 -21.84 12.84
CA GLN A 81 7.67 -20.80 13.29
C GLN A 81 7.43 -19.44 12.61
N THR A 82 7.08 -19.45 11.32
CA THR A 82 6.91 -18.23 10.52
C THR A 82 5.48 -17.70 10.54
N LEU A 83 4.53 -18.42 11.13
CA LEU A 83 3.12 -18.01 11.17
C LEU A 83 2.91 -16.58 11.73
N PRO A 84 3.53 -16.17 12.85
CA PRO A 84 3.37 -14.80 13.35
C PRO A 84 3.88 -13.75 12.35
N LEU A 85 5.03 -14.01 11.74
CA LEU A 85 5.62 -13.11 10.76
C LEU A 85 4.74 -12.97 9.50
N ARG A 86 4.20 -14.08 9.01
CA ARG A 86 3.25 -14.09 7.88
C ARG A 86 2.01 -13.25 8.17
N ARG A 87 1.44 -13.36 9.38
CA ARG A 87 0.30 -12.54 9.81
C ARG A 87 0.65 -11.06 9.81
N SER A 88 1.80 -10.70 10.37
CA SER A 88 2.27 -9.31 10.41
C SER A 88 2.47 -8.73 9.01
N VAL A 89 3.10 -9.48 8.09
CA VAL A 89 3.31 -9.04 6.70
C VAL A 89 1.97 -8.84 5.97
N ASN A 90 1.03 -9.76 6.14
CA ASN A 90 -0.30 -9.62 5.53
C ASN A 90 -1.07 -8.41 6.09
N ALA A 91 -1.04 -8.19 7.40
CA ALA A 91 -1.65 -7.02 8.02
C ALA A 91 -1.02 -5.71 7.51
N LEU A 92 0.29 -5.67 7.29
CA LEU A 92 0.97 -4.52 6.68
C LEU A 92 0.54 -4.29 5.22
N LEU A 93 0.35 -5.36 4.43
CA LEU A 93 -0.15 -5.26 3.05
C LEU A 93 -1.59 -4.72 3.00
N GLU A 94 -2.45 -5.19 3.89
CA GLU A 94 -3.82 -4.67 4.04
C GLU A 94 -3.81 -3.19 4.41
N ASN A 95 -3.00 -2.80 5.39
CA ASN A 95 -2.85 -1.41 5.81
C ASN A 95 -2.37 -0.48 4.69
N ILE A 96 -1.39 -0.91 3.87
CA ILE A 96 -0.96 -0.12 2.71
C ILE A 96 -2.10 0.11 1.72
N THR A 97 -2.94 -0.90 1.53
CA THR A 97 -4.09 -0.82 0.62
C THR A 97 -5.15 0.14 1.17
N LEU A 98 -5.45 0.07 2.48
CA LEU A 98 -6.37 0.98 3.16
C LEU A 98 -5.87 2.42 3.13
N LEU A 99 -4.59 2.66 3.44
CA LEU A 99 -3.99 3.99 3.40
C LEU A 99 -4.08 4.65 2.02
N LYS A 100 -3.88 3.87 0.94
CA LYS A 100 -4.06 4.38 -0.43
C LYS A 100 -5.51 4.78 -0.70
N ARG A 101 -6.47 3.95 -0.28
CA ARG A 101 -7.89 4.22 -0.43
C ARG A 101 -8.31 5.48 0.34
N ASP A 102 -7.87 5.60 1.57
CA ASP A 102 -8.21 6.74 2.44
C ASP A 102 -7.61 8.05 1.91
N LYS A 103 -6.38 8.01 1.39
CA LYS A 103 -5.77 9.18 0.73
C LYS A 103 -6.61 9.68 -0.44
N VAL A 104 -7.10 8.77 -1.29
CA VAL A 104 -7.99 9.12 -2.42
C VAL A 104 -9.29 9.71 -1.89
N ARG A 105 -9.89 9.10 -0.86
CA ARG A 105 -11.14 9.60 -0.25
C ARG A 105 -10.97 11.02 0.31
N ILE A 106 -9.87 11.29 1.02
CA ILE A 106 -9.55 12.62 1.57
C ILE A 106 -9.40 13.64 0.43
N GLN A 107 -8.72 13.29 -0.66
CA GLN A 107 -8.57 14.18 -1.82
C GLN A 107 -9.93 14.49 -2.47
N GLN A 108 -10.80 13.49 -2.61
CA GLN A 108 -12.16 13.68 -3.11
C GLN A 108 -13.00 14.58 -2.19
N SER A 109 -12.99 14.32 -0.88
CA SER A 109 -13.70 15.16 0.10
C SER A 109 -13.19 16.59 0.11
N LYS A 110 -11.88 16.80 -0.03
CA LYS A 110 -11.30 18.15 -0.15
C LYS A 110 -11.79 18.86 -1.41
N ALA A 111 -11.84 18.18 -2.55
CA ALA A 111 -12.35 18.75 -3.79
C ALA A 111 -13.84 19.11 -3.68
N GLN A 112 -14.65 18.25 -3.04
CA GLN A 112 -16.06 18.51 -2.78
C GLN A 112 -16.27 19.73 -1.86
N ALA A 113 -15.47 19.85 -0.81
CA ALA A 113 -15.53 21.00 0.10
C ALA A 113 -15.21 22.31 -0.62
N ILE A 114 -14.18 22.33 -1.46
CA ILE A 114 -13.83 23.50 -2.29
C ILE A 114 -14.97 23.85 -3.25
N ALA A 115 -15.55 22.86 -3.92
CA ALA A 115 -16.67 23.07 -4.84
C ALA A 115 -17.90 23.63 -4.12
N ALA A 116 -18.21 23.11 -2.93
CA ALA A 116 -19.31 23.60 -2.09
C ALA A 116 -19.08 25.05 -1.64
N GLN A 117 -17.85 25.38 -1.23
CA GLN A 117 -17.49 26.76 -0.87
C GLN A 117 -17.68 27.72 -2.06
N ASN A 118 -17.16 27.36 -3.23
CA ASN A 118 -17.31 28.19 -4.43
C ASN A 118 -18.77 28.39 -4.82
N ALA A 119 -19.62 27.37 -4.65
CA ALA A 119 -21.05 27.47 -4.90
C ALA A 119 -21.75 28.40 -3.88
N ALA A 120 -21.37 28.32 -2.60
CA ALA A 120 -21.87 29.19 -1.55
C ALA A 120 -21.49 30.66 -1.82
N ASP A 121 -20.22 30.92 -2.18
CA ASP A 121 -19.73 32.26 -2.50
C ASP A 121 -20.47 32.84 -3.72
N ALA A 122 -20.68 32.02 -4.75
CA ALA A 122 -21.45 32.43 -5.94
C ALA A 122 -22.93 32.71 -5.61
N ALA A 123 -23.54 31.92 -4.73
CA ALA A 123 -24.92 32.16 -4.28
C ALA A 123 -25.01 33.45 -3.45
N GLN A 124 -24.05 33.71 -2.57
CA GLN A 124 -23.99 34.94 -1.77
C GLN A 124 -23.82 36.18 -2.66
N ALA A 125 -22.95 36.13 -3.68
CA ALA A 125 -22.80 37.21 -4.64
C ALA A 125 -24.09 37.47 -5.44
N ARG A 126 -24.82 36.42 -5.82
CA ARG A 126 -26.13 36.55 -6.48
C ARG A 126 -27.18 37.18 -5.56
N LEU A 127 -27.19 36.78 -4.29
CA LEU A 127 -28.11 37.33 -3.29
C LEU A 127 -27.86 38.83 -3.09
N GLN A 128 -26.61 39.25 -2.87
CA GLN A 128 -26.24 40.66 -2.71
C GLN A 128 -26.62 41.49 -3.93
N ARG A 129 -26.46 40.94 -5.14
CA ARG A 129 -26.90 41.60 -6.38
C ARG A 129 -28.41 41.74 -6.44
N LEU A 130 -29.17 40.71 -6.05
CA LEU A 130 -30.64 40.77 -6.01
C LEU A 130 -31.12 41.80 -4.99
N GLU A 131 -30.52 41.84 -3.79
CA GLU A 131 -30.82 42.84 -2.76
C GLU A 131 -30.57 44.26 -3.27
N SER A 132 -29.46 44.47 -3.98
CA SER A 132 -29.11 45.78 -4.56
C SER A 132 -30.11 46.21 -5.64
N LEU A 133 -30.52 45.28 -6.51
CA LEU A 133 -31.52 45.54 -7.55
C LEU A 133 -32.89 45.84 -6.96
N LEU A 134 -33.30 45.11 -5.91
CA LEU A 134 -34.55 45.37 -5.20
C LEU A 134 -34.55 46.75 -4.54
N HIS A 135 -33.43 47.15 -3.92
CA HIS A 135 -33.30 48.48 -3.32
C HIS A 135 -33.42 49.60 -4.37
N GLN A 136 -32.66 49.50 -5.46
CA GLN A 136 -32.73 50.46 -6.57
C GLN A 136 -34.13 50.54 -7.19
N HIS A 137 -34.82 49.40 -7.31
CA HIS A 137 -36.19 49.37 -7.82
C HIS A 137 -37.16 50.07 -6.85
N ALA A 138 -37.02 49.84 -5.54
CA ALA A 138 -37.84 50.49 -4.53
C ALA A 138 -37.64 52.01 -4.52
N GLU A 139 -36.39 52.48 -4.57
CA GLU A 139 -36.04 53.91 -4.64
C GLU A 139 -36.65 54.58 -5.88
N LYS A 140 -36.44 54.00 -7.06
CA LYS A 140 -37.04 54.52 -8.32
C LYS A 140 -38.56 54.58 -8.28
N THR A 141 -39.19 53.58 -7.67
CA THR A 141 -40.65 53.54 -7.53
C THR A 141 -41.13 54.67 -6.62
N LEU A 142 -40.45 54.93 -5.51
CA LEU A 142 -40.78 56.03 -4.60
C LEU A 142 -40.62 57.39 -5.27
N GLU A 143 -39.53 57.61 -6.01
CA GLU A 143 -39.30 58.84 -6.78
C GLU A 143 -40.40 59.09 -7.82
N ALA A 144 -40.83 58.05 -8.53
CA ALA A 144 -41.90 58.14 -9.52
C ALA A 144 -43.28 58.47 -8.90
N HIS A 145 -43.53 58.06 -7.64
CA HIS A 145 -44.78 58.37 -6.92
C HIS A 145 -44.74 59.70 -6.16
N GLY A 146 -43.55 60.25 -5.90
CA GLY A 146 -43.34 61.55 -5.25
C GLY A 146 -43.23 62.74 -6.22
N ALA A 147 -43.14 62.49 -7.53
CA ALA A 147 -43.11 63.54 -8.54
C ALA A 147 -44.52 64.18 -8.71
N PRO A 148 -44.67 65.51 -8.54
CA PRO A 148 -45.95 66.17 -8.82
C PRO A 148 -46.29 66.02 -10.31
N LEU A 149 -47.53 65.61 -10.58
CA LEU A 149 -48.08 65.58 -11.93
C LEU A 149 -48.04 66.99 -12.55
N PRO A 150 -47.58 67.14 -13.80
CA PRO A 150 -47.76 68.39 -14.55
C PRO A 150 -49.22 68.68 -14.87
#